data_AF-A0A2N9I0H2-F1
#
_entry.id   AF-A0A2N9I0H2-F1
#
_cell.length_a   1.000
_cell.length_b   1.000
_cell.length_c   1.000
_cell.angle_alpha   90.00
_cell.angle_beta   90.00
_cell.angle_gamma   90.00
#
_symmetry.space_group_name_H-M   'P 1'
#
loop_
_entity.id
_entity.type
_entity.pdbx_description
1 polymer ?
#
loop_
_entity_poly.entity_id
_entity_poly.type
_entity_poly.pdbx_seq_one_letter_code
_entity_poly.pdbx_strand_id
1 'polypeptide(L)'
;MENNAAALHTAINSVQALGRGFDVNFDTRLLYCKGVAGCRVVEVDEEHTSDLLLYDKIVVPNVPRDIKNSPDSIGRQSSGVCTFDAMVEYFNLKANLSGGFPLGSFNSAFSFTGSKHIDVAATKTLSMNGFYIPLAKVQLTKPPLVLHENVKQAVPTCWDPSSLASFIENFGTHVITSVTIGGKDVIYVKQHQSSPLSTMEIKNYGVDPGLFNSQGIYPQPTAAPYLSGKEDVTVIFRRRGGDDLEQNHTQWARTVPYSPDVIEMTFFPITALLDGVAGKEYLTRAIDLYLEYKPPVEELRYFLEFQIPRIWAPVHDRIAGHQRKEPVCPSLQFSIMGQKLYVSQEQISVGRKPVTGLRLCLEGSKQNRLCIHLQHLASLPKILQPYWDTHVAIGAPKWQGPEEQDSRWFEPVKWKNFSHVSTAPVENPETFIGELSGVYIVTGAQLGVWDFGSRNVLFMKLLYSRLPGCTIRRSLWDHSPNDKSRKVISTNGNANAGDSSSRSTENLVGNKLVKFVDTVEMSKGPQDPPGHWLVTGGKLGVEKGKIVLRVKYSLLNY
;
A
#
# COMPACT_ATOMS: atom_id res chain seq x y z
N MET A 1 -12.46 48.03 -6.84
CA MET A 1 -13.35 46.85 -6.93
C MET A 1 -12.62 45.60 -7.41
N GLU A 2 -11.33 45.66 -7.79
CA GLU A 2 -10.55 44.48 -8.25
C GLU A 2 -9.93 43.62 -7.12
N ASN A 3 -9.80 44.14 -5.89
CA ASN A 3 -9.02 43.49 -4.81
C ASN A 3 -9.59 42.20 -4.22
N ASN A 4 -10.82 41.79 -4.56
CA ASN A 4 -11.49 40.63 -3.95
C ASN A 4 -11.87 39.52 -4.95
N ALA A 5 -11.41 39.60 -6.20
CA ALA A 5 -11.80 38.64 -7.24
C ALA A 5 -11.36 37.20 -6.90
N ALA A 6 -10.13 37.02 -6.40
CA ALA A 6 -9.61 35.71 -6.00
C ALA A 6 -10.40 35.13 -4.81
N ALA A 7 -10.64 35.95 -3.77
CA ALA A 7 -11.47 35.58 -2.63
C ALA A 7 -12.88 35.14 -3.02
N LEU A 8 -13.56 35.91 -3.87
CA LEU A 8 -14.90 35.57 -4.35
C LEU A 8 -14.89 34.27 -5.18
N HIS A 9 -13.88 34.07 -6.04
CA HIS A 9 -13.75 32.86 -6.84
C HIS A 9 -13.53 31.62 -5.95
N THR A 10 -12.63 31.69 -4.96
CA THR A 10 -12.42 30.60 -3.99
C THR A 10 -13.71 30.29 -3.22
N ALA A 11 -14.46 31.32 -2.81
CA ALA A 11 -15.74 31.16 -2.13
C ALA A 11 -16.80 30.47 -3.00
N ILE A 12 -17.00 30.91 -4.25
CA ILE A 12 -17.93 30.30 -5.21
C ILE A 12 -17.58 28.82 -5.41
N ASN A 13 -16.32 28.51 -5.67
CA ASN A 13 -15.87 27.12 -5.89
C ASN A 13 -16.06 26.25 -4.66
N SER A 14 -15.90 26.81 -3.45
CA SER A 14 -16.12 26.10 -2.19
C SER A 14 -17.60 25.75 -1.98
N VAL A 15 -18.51 26.68 -2.30
CA VAL A 15 -19.96 26.43 -2.28
C VAL A 15 -20.37 25.36 -3.29
N GLN A 16 -19.86 25.46 -4.53
CA GLN A 16 -20.12 24.49 -5.60
C GLN A 16 -19.53 23.10 -5.32
N ALA A 17 -18.54 22.99 -4.43
CA ALA A 17 -17.94 21.73 -4.05
C ALA A 17 -18.78 20.92 -3.06
N LEU A 18 -19.63 21.57 -2.28
CA LEU A 18 -20.46 20.89 -1.28
C LEU A 18 -21.40 19.88 -1.94
N GLY A 19 -21.44 18.68 -1.37
CA GLY A 19 -22.25 17.59 -1.90
C GLY A 19 -21.65 16.90 -3.14
N ARG A 20 -20.44 17.29 -3.59
CA ARG A 20 -19.71 16.53 -4.62
C ARG A 20 -18.98 15.34 -4.02
N GLY A 21 -18.72 14.37 -4.88
CA GLY A 21 -17.84 13.25 -4.58
C GLY A 21 -16.39 13.70 -4.43
N PHE A 22 -15.64 13.00 -3.59
CA PHE A 22 -14.24 13.27 -3.32
C PHE A 22 -13.48 11.99 -3.03
N ASP A 23 -12.24 11.93 -3.46
CA ASP A 23 -11.33 10.84 -3.11
C ASP A 23 -10.38 11.29 -2.00
N VAL A 24 -10.65 10.80 -0.78
CA VAL A 24 -9.91 11.19 0.42
C VAL A 24 -8.48 10.64 0.49
N ASN A 25 -8.03 9.85 -0.50
CA ASN A 25 -6.61 9.53 -0.67
C ASN A 25 -5.80 10.73 -1.21
N PHE A 26 -6.46 11.78 -1.71
CA PHE A 26 -5.82 13.02 -2.14
C PHE A 26 -5.85 14.12 -1.07
N ASP A 27 -5.01 15.13 -1.26
CA ASP A 27 -4.98 16.34 -0.44
C ASP A 27 -6.27 17.16 -0.58
N THR A 28 -6.61 18.03 0.38
CA THR A 28 -7.86 18.82 0.42
C THR A 28 -7.88 19.98 -0.58
N ARG A 29 -7.60 19.72 -1.85
CA ARG A 29 -7.66 20.67 -2.96
C ARG A 29 -8.91 20.40 -3.78
N LEU A 30 -9.61 21.48 -4.17
CA LEU A 30 -10.85 21.39 -4.95
C LEU A 30 -10.66 20.71 -6.31
N LEU A 31 -9.43 20.68 -6.83
CA LEU A 31 -9.09 19.98 -8.08
C LEU A 31 -9.34 18.46 -8.01
N TYR A 32 -9.42 17.88 -6.80
CA TYR A 32 -9.69 16.45 -6.60
C TYR A 32 -11.19 16.15 -6.41
N CYS A 33 -12.07 17.15 -6.51
CA CYS A 33 -13.51 16.92 -6.53
C CYS A 33 -13.89 16.10 -7.77
N LYS A 34 -14.76 15.11 -7.56
CA LYS A 34 -15.22 14.18 -8.58
C LYS A 34 -16.42 14.71 -9.37
N GLY A 35 -16.65 14.13 -10.54
CA GLY A 35 -17.63 14.62 -11.52
C GLY A 35 -17.24 15.95 -12.17
N VAL A 36 -18.07 16.42 -13.09
CA VAL A 36 -17.91 17.77 -13.67
C VAL A 36 -18.26 18.85 -12.63
N ALA A 37 -17.74 20.07 -12.82
CA ALA A 37 -18.08 21.19 -11.94
C ALA A 37 -19.60 21.40 -11.87
N GLY A 38 -20.15 21.47 -10.66
CA GLY A 38 -21.60 21.57 -10.42
C GLY A 38 -22.36 20.24 -10.31
N CYS A 39 -21.76 19.10 -10.66
CA CYS A 39 -22.40 17.79 -10.46
C CYS A 39 -22.21 17.28 -9.03
N ARG A 40 -23.25 17.39 -8.22
CA ARG A 40 -23.31 16.83 -6.86
C ARG A 40 -23.66 15.34 -6.92
N VAL A 41 -23.19 14.59 -5.92
CA VAL A 41 -23.58 13.19 -5.70
C VAL A 41 -24.78 13.07 -4.77
N VAL A 42 -25.03 14.10 -3.96
CA VAL A 42 -26.21 14.22 -3.08
C VAL A 42 -27.15 15.33 -3.55
N GLU A 43 -28.43 15.14 -3.28
CA GLU A 43 -29.48 16.10 -3.56
C GLU A 43 -29.33 17.36 -2.68
N VAL A 44 -29.37 18.51 -3.34
CA VAL A 44 -29.36 19.84 -2.73
C VAL A 44 -30.48 20.66 -3.38
N ASP A 45 -31.16 21.48 -2.60
CA ASP A 45 -32.25 22.33 -3.09
C ASP A 45 -31.72 23.52 -3.92
N GLU A 46 -31.60 23.30 -5.23
CA GLU A 46 -31.15 24.31 -6.19
C GLU A 46 -32.28 25.29 -6.60
N GLU A 47 -33.54 25.02 -6.24
CA GLU A 47 -34.68 25.91 -6.57
C GLU A 47 -34.76 27.09 -5.60
N HIS A 48 -34.45 26.84 -4.32
CA HIS A 48 -34.54 27.85 -3.26
C HIS A 48 -33.17 28.41 -2.91
N THR A 49 -32.77 29.46 -3.62
CA THR A 49 -31.46 30.09 -3.46
C THR A 49 -31.54 31.48 -2.81
N SER A 50 -30.46 31.85 -2.11
CA SER A 50 -30.28 33.20 -1.55
C SER A 50 -28.80 33.60 -1.59
N ASP A 51 -28.53 34.91 -1.53
CA ASP A 51 -27.17 35.41 -1.42
C ASP A 51 -26.57 35.08 -0.04
N LEU A 52 -25.40 34.44 -0.03
CA LEU A 52 -24.69 34.05 1.18
C LEU A 52 -23.57 35.03 1.49
N LEU A 53 -23.71 35.76 2.60
CA LEU A 53 -22.66 36.61 3.15
C LEU A 53 -21.60 35.77 3.88
N LEU A 54 -20.34 35.94 3.49
CA LEU A 54 -19.21 35.23 4.08
C LEU A 54 -18.44 36.09 5.10
N TYR A 55 -17.47 36.87 4.63
CA TYR A 55 -16.61 37.75 5.44
C TYR A 55 -16.26 39.00 4.62
N ASP A 56 -15.87 40.10 5.27
CA ASP A 56 -15.39 41.35 4.65
C ASP A 56 -16.12 41.78 3.35
N LYS A 57 -17.46 41.69 3.38
CA LYS A 57 -18.38 42.01 2.26
C LYS A 57 -18.32 41.08 1.05
N ILE A 58 -17.68 39.91 1.14
CA ILE A 58 -17.80 38.83 0.16
C ILE A 58 -19.20 38.24 0.24
N VAL A 59 -19.93 38.32 -0.87
CA VAL A 59 -21.26 37.75 -1.04
C VAL A 59 -21.21 36.76 -2.20
N VAL A 60 -21.62 35.52 -1.94
CA VAL A 60 -21.77 34.50 -2.98
C VAL A 60 -23.25 34.50 -3.40
N PRO A 61 -23.57 34.79 -4.68
CA PRO A 61 -24.96 34.82 -5.12
C PRO A 61 -25.54 33.42 -5.33
N ASN A 62 -26.87 33.31 -5.30
CA ASN A 62 -27.62 32.10 -5.66
C ASN A 62 -27.17 30.82 -4.92
N VAL A 63 -26.92 30.91 -3.63
CA VAL A 63 -26.54 29.74 -2.82
C VAL A 63 -27.79 28.99 -2.36
N PRO A 64 -27.86 27.66 -2.57
CA PRO A 64 -28.91 26.82 -2.02
C PRO A 64 -29.13 27.01 -0.52
N ARG A 65 -30.39 27.04 -0.09
CA ARG A 65 -30.76 27.17 1.34
C ARG A 65 -30.18 26.10 2.25
N ASP A 66 -29.82 24.94 1.68
CA ASP A 66 -29.22 23.81 2.39
C ASP A 66 -27.76 24.09 2.78
N ILE A 67 -27.15 25.16 2.29
CA ILE A 67 -25.77 25.56 2.59
C ILE A 67 -25.79 26.76 3.53
N LYS A 68 -25.01 26.68 4.62
CA LYS A 68 -24.81 27.80 5.54
C LYS A 68 -23.34 28.11 5.73
N ASN A 69 -23.08 29.37 6.04
CA ASN A 69 -21.79 29.83 6.54
C ASN A 69 -21.79 29.81 8.07
N SER A 70 -20.70 29.35 8.68
CA SER A 70 -20.43 29.46 10.11
C SER A 70 -19.07 30.13 10.34
N PRO A 71 -18.93 30.98 11.37
CA PRO A 71 -17.62 31.49 11.77
C PRO A 71 -16.80 30.38 12.43
N ASP A 72 -15.51 30.33 12.11
CA ASP A 72 -14.51 29.54 12.83
C ASP A 72 -13.51 30.48 13.49
N SER A 73 -12.94 30.07 14.63
CA SER A 73 -12.01 30.92 15.38
C SER A 73 -10.60 30.87 14.81
N ILE A 74 -9.99 32.04 14.62
CA ILE A 74 -8.55 32.18 14.38
C ILE A 74 -7.80 31.63 15.61
N GLY A 75 -6.77 30.83 15.37
CA GLY A 75 -6.03 30.26 16.49
C GLY A 75 -4.79 29.48 16.09
N ARG A 76 -3.92 29.30 17.10
CA ARG A 76 -2.80 28.37 17.03
C ARG A 76 -3.33 26.97 17.35
N GLN A 77 -2.92 26.00 16.54
CA GLN A 77 -3.27 24.60 16.76
C GLN A 77 -2.00 23.77 16.86
N SER A 78 -1.95 22.88 17.85
CA SER A 78 -0.87 21.92 18.00
C SER A 78 -1.42 20.55 18.38
N SER A 79 -0.81 19.50 17.83
CA SER A 79 -1.10 18.11 18.20
C SER A 79 -0.32 17.64 19.42
N GLY A 80 0.71 18.39 19.84
CA GLY A 80 1.80 17.80 20.63
C GLY A 80 2.57 16.73 19.83
N VAL A 81 3.39 15.94 20.53
CA VAL A 81 4.12 14.83 19.93
C VAL A 81 3.34 13.54 20.16
N CYS A 82 3.00 12.83 19.09
CA CYS A 82 2.24 11.59 19.17
C CYS A 82 2.75 10.53 18.19
N THR A 83 2.20 9.33 18.29
CA THR A 83 2.52 8.21 17.39
C THR A 83 1.91 8.44 16.01
N PHE A 84 2.34 7.65 15.02
CA PHE A 84 1.76 7.68 13.68
C PHE A 84 0.23 7.49 13.72
N ASP A 85 -0.26 6.44 14.39
CA ASP A 85 -1.69 6.13 14.44
C ASP A 85 -2.51 7.21 15.15
N ALA A 86 -1.99 7.79 16.24
CA ALA A 86 -2.66 8.89 16.95
C ALA A 86 -2.74 10.16 16.09
N MET A 87 -1.71 10.44 15.27
CA MET A 87 -1.76 11.56 14.33
C MET A 87 -2.73 11.30 13.17
N VAL A 88 -2.83 10.05 12.69
CA VAL A 88 -3.85 9.67 11.70
C VAL A 88 -5.25 9.90 12.26
N GLU A 89 -5.51 9.43 13.48
CA GLU A 89 -6.79 9.66 14.15
C GLU A 89 -7.09 11.16 14.30
N TYR A 90 -6.10 11.97 14.69
CA TYR A 90 -6.24 13.43 14.77
C TYR A 90 -6.68 14.06 13.43
N PHE A 91 -6.03 13.68 12.32
CA PHE A 91 -6.41 14.17 10.98
C PHE A 91 -7.80 13.67 10.55
N ASN A 92 -8.15 12.42 10.87
CA ASN A 92 -9.43 11.83 10.52
C ASN A 92 -10.57 12.52 11.28
N LEU A 93 -10.41 12.76 12.59
CA LEU A 93 -11.38 13.48 13.41
C LEU A 93 -11.64 14.89 12.88
N LYS A 94 -10.59 15.62 12.50
CA LYS A 94 -10.72 16.94 11.86
C LYS A 94 -11.50 16.90 10.55
N ALA A 95 -11.40 15.81 9.81
CA ALA A 95 -12.11 15.59 8.56
C ALA A 95 -13.54 15.04 8.76
N ASN A 96 -14.01 14.92 10.01
CA ASN A 96 -15.26 14.29 10.40
C ASN A 96 -15.35 12.79 10.00
N LEU A 97 -14.22 12.10 10.04
CA LEU A 97 -14.11 10.69 9.71
C LEU A 97 -13.67 9.89 10.94
N SER A 98 -14.13 8.64 10.99
CA SER A 98 -13.63 7.62 11.92
C SER A 98 -12.92 6.54 11.09
N GLY A 99 -11.83 5.98 11.62
CA GLY A 99 -11.07 4.95 10.94
C GLY A 99 -9.56 5.10 11.11
N GLY A 100 -8.82 4.04 10.77
CA GLY A 100 -7.37 3.94 10.95
C GLY A 100 -6.54 4.06 9.67
N PHE A 101 -7.14 4.45 8.53
CA PHE A 101 -6.39 4.68 7.29
C PHE A 101 -5.91 6.14 7.20
N PRO A 102 -4.67 6.39 6.73
CA PRO A 102 -4.13 7.75 6.61
C PRO A 102 -4.70 8.48 5.39
N LEU A 103 -5.40 9.60 5.60
CA LEU A 103 -5.92 10.46 4.53
C LEU A 103 -4.81 11.05 3.65
N GLY A 104 -5.18 11.48 2.44
CA GLY A 104 -4.27 12.19 1.53
C GLY A 104 -3.75 13.50 2.11
N SER A 105 -4.57 14.23 2.86
CA SER A 105 -4.16 15.43 3.59
C SER A 105 -3.07 15.15 4.62
N PHE A 106 -3.17 14.04 5.36
CA PHE A 106 -2.14 13.57 6.28
C PHE A 106 -0.85 13.19 5.54
N ASN A 107 -0.96 12.44 4.43
CA ASN A 107 0.21 12.04 3.66
C ASN A 107 0.92 13.26 3.05
N SER A 108 0.17 14.23 2.52
CA SER A 108 0.68 15.49 1.97
C SER A 108 1.39 16.36 3.02
N ALA A 109 0.79 16.46 4.22
CA ALA A 109 1.33 17.21 5.35
C ALA A 109 2.74 16.73 5.75
N PHE A 110 2.93 15.42 5.90
CA PHE A 110 4.19 14.81 6.38
C PHE A 110 5.10 14.27 5.26
N SER A 111 4.73 14.50 3.99
CA SER A 111 5.42 13.96 2.81
C SER A 111 5.63 12.44 2.90
N PHE A 112 4.55 11.72 3.21
CA PHE A 112 4.53 10.26 3.27
C PHE A 112 4.32 9.63 1.90
N THR A 113 4.76 8.38 1.77
CA THR A 113 4.66 7.64 0.51
C THR A 113 3.24 7.19 0.19
N GLY A 114 2.38 7.11 1.21
CA GLY A 114 1.00 6.62 1.13
C GLY A 114 0.87 5.17 1.57
N SER A 115 1.98 4.42 1.57
CA SER A 115 2.05 3.04 2.06
C SER A 115 2.13 3.01 3.57
N LYS A 116 0.98 2.78 4.22
CA LYS A 116 0.85 2.82 5.68
C LYS A 116 1.90 1.97 6.40
N HIS A 117 2.14 0.74 5.97
CA HIS A 117 3.09 -0.15 6.64
C HIS A 117 4.54 0.32 6.53
N ILE A 118 4.93 0.92 5.39
CA ILE A 118 6.28 1.50 5.21
C ILE A 118 6.41 2.76 6.06
N ASP A 119 5.42 3.65 5.96
CA ASP A 119 5.44 4.96 6.59
C ASP A 119 5.41 4.84 8.12
N VAL A 120 4.59 3.93 8.68
CA VAL A 120 4.58 3.60 10.11
C VAL A 120 5.92 3.05 10.56
N ALA A 121 6.48 2.06 9.85
CA ALA A 121 7.72 1.40 10.26
C ALA A 121 8.94 2.33 10.24
N ALA A 122 8.91 3.38 9.43
CA ALA A 122 9.96 4.40 9.37
C ALA A 122 9.80 5.53 10.40
N THR A 123 8.62 5.68 11.01
CA THR A 123 8.27 6.85 11.83
C THR A 123 8.24 6.52 13.32
N LYS A 124 9.01 7.26 14.11
CA LYS A 124 9.02 7.17 15.58
C LYS A 124 7.89 7.99 16.19
N THR A 125 7.86 9.29 15.88
CA THR A 125 6.85 10.23 16.36
C THR A 125 6.57 11.31 15.33
N LEU A 126 5.39 11.93 15.44
CA LEU A 126 4.94 13.05 14.63
C LEU A 126 4.51 14.21 15.52
N SER A 127 4.66 15.43 15.02
CA SER A 127 4.16 16.65 15.66
C SER A 127 3.74 17.66 14.62
N MET A 128 2.68 18.42 14.91
CA MET A 128 2.29 19.59 14.14
C MET A 128 2.05 20.79 15.05
N ASN A 129 2.44 21.96 14.54
CA ASN A 129 2.11 23.23 15.16
C ASN A 129 1.95 24.29 14.07
N GLY A 130 0.85 25.02 14.09
CA GLY A 130 0.60 26.04 13.07
C GLY A 130 -0.48 27.03 13.46
N PHE A 131 -0.54 28.10 12.68
CA PHE A 131 -1.56 29.13 12.77
C PHE A 131 -2.60 28.93 11.67
N TYR A 132 -3.88 29.01 12.06
CA TYR A 132 -5.02 28.88 11.18
C TYR A 132 -5.81 30.20 11.23
N ILE A 133 -6.09 30.75 10.05
CA ILE A 133 -6.87 31.97 9.83
C ILE A 133 -8.08 31.58 8.97
N PRO A 134 -9.08 30.89 9.55
CA PRO A 134 -10.33 30.61 8.85
C PRO A 134 -11.10 31.92 8.64
N LEU A 135 -11.61 32.13 7.43
CA LEU A 135 -12.40 33.31 7.08
C LEU A 135 -13.89 32.96 6.94
N ALA A 136 -14.19 31.81 6.38
CA ALA A 136 -15.55 31.29 6.26
C ALA A 136 -15.53 29.76 6.19
N LYS A 137 -16.54 29.15 6.80
CA LYS A 137 -16.81 27.72 6.69
C LYS A 137 -18.20 27.53 6.11
N VAL A 138 -18.25 27.06 4.87
CA VAL A 138 -19.51 26.70 4.21
C VAL A 138 -19.79 25.21 4.42
N GLN A 139 -21.02 24.86 4.77
CA GLN A 139 -21.39 23.49 5.11
C GLN A 139 -22.82 23.15 4.72
N LEU A 140 -23.06 21.87 4.41
CA LEU A 140 -24.40 21.33 4.21
C LEU A 140 -25.13 21.23 5.56
N THR A 141 -26.42 21.54 5.56
CA THR A 141 -27.25 21.63 6.77
C THR A 141 -28.44 20.67 6.79
N LYS A 142 -28.62 19.87 5.75
CA LYS A 142 -29.75 18.95 5.57
C LYS A 142 -29.35 17.49 5.83
N PRO A 143 -29.47 16.98 7.06
CA PRO A 143 -29.52 15.55 7.31
C PRO A 143 -30.97 15.02 7.19
N PRO A 144 -31.18 13.80 6.69
CA PRO A 144 -30.18 12.92 6.07
C PRO A 144 -29.81 13.39 4.66
N LEU A 145 -28.54 13.24 4.29
CA LEU A 145 -28.10 13.42 2.91
C LEU A 145 -28.72 12.31 2.05
N VAL A 146 -29.19 12.64 0.86
CA VAL A 146 -29.80 11.68 -0.07
C VAL A 146 -28.96 11.64 -1.34
N LEU A 147 -28.50 10.46 -1.75
CA LEU A 147 -27.78 10.30 -3.01
C LEU A 147 -28.74 10.46 -4.20
N HIS A 148 -28.26 11.11 -5.26
CA HIS A 148 -28.98 11.11 -6.52
C HIS A 148 -29.14 9.68 -7.08
N GLU A 149 -30.25 9.45 -7.78
CA GLU A 149 -30.62 8.13 -8.27
C GLU A 149 -29.61 7.55 -9.26
N ASN A 150 -28.98 8.39 -10.09
CA ASN A 150 -27.92 7.96 -11.00
C ASN A 150 -26.69 7.40 -10.26
N VAL A 151 -26.37 7.90 -9.06
CA VAL A 151 -25.27 7.40 -8.23
C VAL A 151 -25.64 6.03 -7.66
N LYS A 152 -26.87 5.85 -7.19
CA LYS A 152 -27.36 4.55 -6.68
C LYS A 152 -27.38 3.49 -7.78
N GLN A 153 -27.81 3.85 -8.98
CA GLN A 153 -27.85 2.96 -10.14
C GLN A 153 -26.45 2.57 -10.63
N ALA A 154 -25.43 3.38 -10.36
CA ALA A 154 -24.05 3.07 -10.71
C ALA A 154 -23.38 2.05 -9.77
N VAL A 155 -24.02 1.69 -8.64
CA VAL A 155 -23.47 0.72 -7.69
C VAL A 155 -23.49 -0.69 -8.31
N PRO A 156 -22.32 -1.37 -8.43
CA PRO A 156 -22.28 -2.71 -8.99
C PRO A 156 -22.99 -3.73 -8.09
N THR A 157 -23.78 -4.62 -8.70
CA THR A 157 -24.55 -5.64 -7.97
C THR A 157 -23.74 -6.89 -7.62
N CYS A 158 -22.52 -7.03 -8.15
CA CYS A 158 -21.59 -8.11 -7.85
C CYS A 158 -20.14 -7.59 -7.77
N TRP A 159 -19.21 -8.46 -7.36
CA TRP A 159 -17.77 -8.15 -7.42
C TRP A 159 -17.29 -8.09 -8.88
N ASP A 160 -17.45 -6.91 -9.48
CA ASP A 160 -16.92 -6.56 -10.79
C ASP A 160 -15.84 -5.46 -10.68
N PRO A 161 -14.54 -5.83 -10.72
CA PRO A 161 -13.43 -4.91 -10.52
C PRO A 161 -13.43 -3.67 -11.42
N SER A 162 -13.86 -3.81 -12.69
CA SER A 162 -13.92 -2.68 -13.62
C SER A 162 -14.99 -1.68 -13.21
N SER A 163 -16.22 -2.13 -12.94
CA SER A 163 -17.29 -1.22 -12.53
C SER A 163 -17.03 -0.60 -11.15
N LEU A 164 -16.44 -1.36 -10.22
CA LEU A 164 -16.06 -0.87 -8.90
C LEU A 164 -14.99 0.23 -8.98
N ALA A 165 -13.94 0.02 -9.77
CA ALA A 165 -12.91 1.02 -10.01
C ALA A 165 -13.49 2.27 -10.68
N SER A 166 -14.35 2.09 -11.69
CA SER A 166 -15.04 3.20 -12.37
C SER A 166 -15.94 4.00 -11.44
N PHE A 167 -16.65 3.35 -10.51
CA PHE A 167 -17.44 4.05 -9.50
C PHE A 167 -16.57 4.97 -8.64
N ILE A 168 -15.46 4.45 -8.11
CA ILE A 168 -14.53 5.22 -7.26
C ILE A 168 -13.89 6.36 -8.05
N GLU A 169 -13.55 6.12 -9.32
CA GLU A 169 -12.99 7.14 -10.20
C GLU A 169 -13.98 8.29 -10.46
N ASN A 170 -15.25 7.97 -10.72
CA ASN A 170 -16.30 8.91 -11.11
C ASN A 170 -16.97 9.65 -9.94
N PHE A 171 -17.20 8.95 -8.82
CA PHE A 171 -17.94 9.47 -7.66
C PHE A 171 -17.07 9.64 -6.42
N GLY A 172 -15.86 9.08 -6.39
CA GLY A 172 -14.98 9.14 -5.23
C GLY A 172 -15.37 8.14 -4.15
N THR A 173 -14.80 8.36 -2.96
CA THR A 173 -15.00 7.51 -1.78
C THR A 173 -15.93 8.17 -0.76
N HIS A 174 -15.96 9.50 -0.72
CA HIS A 174 -16.71 10.29 0.25
C HIS A 174 -17.39 11.49 -0.42
N VAL A 175 -18.36 12.07 0.28
CA VAL A 175 -19.06 13.30 -0.10
C VAL A 175 -18.48 14.47 0.72
N ILE A 176 -18.23 15.61 0.08
CA ILE A 176 -17.79 16.83 0.78
C ILE A 176 -18.97 17.45 1.54
N THR A 177 -18.85 17.57 2.86
CA THR A 177 -19.91 18.12 3.73
C THR A 177 -19.63 19.54 4.20
N SER A 178 -18.36 19.94 4.32
CA SER A 178 -17.99 21.32 4.57
C SER A 178 -16.66 21.67 3.93
N VAL A 179 -16.47 22.96 3.64
CA VAL A 179 -15.21 23.53 3.17
C VAL A 179 -14.93 24.79 3.99
N THR A 180 -13.75 24.86 4.60
CA THR A 180 -13.26 26.06 5.28
C THR A 180 -12.22 26.74 4.41
N ILE A 181 -12.45 28.02 4.09
CA ILE A 181 -11.53 28.86 3.33
C ILE A 181 -10.80 29.85 4.24
N GLY A 182 -9.55 30.15 3.90
CA GLY A 182 -8.74 31.09 4.66
C GLY A 182 -7.25 30.88 4.39
N GLY A 183 -6.46 30.97 5.45
CA GLY A 183 -5.01 30.77 5.42
C GLY A 183 -4.55 29.82 6.52
N LYS A 184 -3.53 29.02 6.24
CA LYS A 184 -2.82 28.24 7.27
C LYS A 184 -1.32 28.27 7.03
N ASP A 185 -0.56 28.33 8.11
CA ASP A 185 0.90 28.30 8.13
C ASP A 185 1.32 27.29 9.21
N VAL A 186 1.77 26.11 8.79
CA VAL A 186 1.93 24.94 9.66
C VAL A 186 3.30 24.29 9.49
N ILE A 187 3.92 23.98 10.63
CA ILE A 187 5.16 23.21 10.72
C ILE A 187 4.79 21.78 11.12
N TYR A 188 5.25 20.83 10.33
CA TYR A 188 5.15 19.39 10.59
C TYR A 188 6.53 18.84 10.88
N VAL A 189 6.66 18.08 11.96
CA VAL A 189 7.91 17.44 12.37
C VAL A 189 7.73 15.94 12.32
N LYS A 190 8.59 15.27 11.54
CA LYS A 190 8.65 13.81 11.41
C LYS A 190 9.95 13.31 12.01
N GLN A 191 9.84 12.57 13.12
CA GLN A 191 10.98 11.90 13.73
C GLN A 191 11.10 10.49 13.16
N HIS A 192 12.24 10.16 12.57
CA HIS A 192 12.49 8.81 12.03
C HIS A 192 12.84 7.81 13.14
N GLN A 193 12.62 6.53 12.88
CA GLN A 193 12.84 5.44 13.85
C GLN A 193 14.28 5.37 14.41
N SER A 194 15.27 5.79 13.62
CA SER A 194 16.68 5.83 14.00
C SER A 194 17.07 7.03 14.88
N SER A 195 16.20 8.04 15.00
CA SER A 195 16.50 9.26 15.74
C SER A 195 16.75 8.99 17.23
N PRO A 196 17.88 9.48 17.80
CA PRO A 196 18.20 9.31 19.22
C PRO A 196 17.38 10.24 20.12
N LEU A 197 16.71 11.25 19.56
CA LEU A 197 16.05 12.30 20.34
C LEU A 197 14.87 11.79 21.16
N SER A 198 14.70 12.42 22.30
CA SER A 198 13.54 12.27 23.18
C SER A 198 12.34 13.06 22.65
N THR A 199 11.15 12.69 23.13
CA THR A 199 9.90 13.41 22.85
C THR A 199 9.96 14.88 23.27
N MET A 200 10.71 15.20 24.34
CA MET A 200 10.84 16.58 24.83
C MET A 200 11.64 17.45 23.87
N GLU A 201 12.72 16.92 23.29
CA GLU A 201 13.52 17.61 22.28
C GLU A 201 12.70 17.83 21.00
N ILE A 202 11.93 16.84 20.55
CA ILE A 202 11.02 16.98 19.39
C ILE A 202 9.97 18.08 19.61
N LYS A 203 9.48 18.23 20.84
CA LYS A 203 8.51 19.30 21.17
C LYS A 203 9.09 20.69 20.93
N ASN A 204 10.38 20.89 21.15
CA ASN A 204 11.03 22.20 20.98
C ASN A 204 11.08 22.64 19.51
N TYR A 205 11.21 21.72 18.56
CA TYR A 205 11.17 22.01 17.12
C TYR A 205 9.86 22.65 16.66
N GLY A 206 8.73 22.36 17.33
CA GLY A 206 7.41 22.89 16.97
C GLY A 206 7.05 24.20 17.70
N VAL A 207 7.86 24.70 18.63
CA VAL A 207 7.49 25.82 19.51
C VAL A 207 8.16 27.13 19.09
N ASP A 208 9.34 27.08 18.47
CA ASP A 208 10.15 28.27 18.21
C ASP A 208 9.49 29.23 17.19
N PRO A 209 9.04 30.43 17.61
CA PRO A 209 8.39 31.40 16.73
C PRO A 209 9.28 31.88 15.58
N GLY A 210 10.62 31.79 15.74
CA GLY A 210 11.59 32.20 14.72
C GLY A 210 11.51 31.38 13.43
N LEU A 211 11.00 30.15 13.49
CA LEU A 211 10.89 29.24 12.34
C LEU A 211 9.84 29.69 11.31
N PHE A 212 8.84 30.50 11.70
CA PHE A 212 7.87 31.05 10.75
C PHE A 212 8.45 32.21 9.93
N ASN A 213 9.57 32.80 10.35
CA ASN A 213 10.22 33.93 9.69
C ASN A 213 11.41 33.52 8.81
N SER A 214 11.83 32.24 8.84
CA SER A 214 12.98 31.69 8.10
C SER A 214 12.55 30.85 6.89
N GLN A 215 11.55 31.31 6.14
CA GLN A 215 11.07 30.62 4.95
C GLN A 215 11.93 31.01 3.72
N GLY A 216 12.35 29.99 2.96
CA GLY A 216 12.85 30.13 1.60
C GLY A 216 11.72 29.78 0.62
N ILE A 217 11.71 30.46 -0.53
CA ILE A 217 10.67 30.38 -1.57
C ILE A 217 10.36 28.93 -1.99
N TYR A 218 9.07 28.57 -2.13
CA TYR A 218 8.62 27.34 -2.80
C TYR A 218 8.26 27.60 -4.28
N PRO A 219 8.48 26.63 -5.21
CA PRO A 219 9.16 25.36 -5.00
C PRO A 219 10.65 25.59 -4.73
N GLN A 220 11.14 25.00 -3.64
CA GLN A 220 12.52 25.16 -3.20
C GLN A 220 13.47 24.76 -4.35
N PRO A 221 14.39 25.64 -4.80
CA PRO A 221 15.54 25.17 -5.57
C PRO A 221 16.32 24.17 -4.71
N THR A 222 17.03 23.24 -5.35
CA THR A 222 17.77 22.10 -4.76
C THR A 222 18.81 22.47 -3.67
N ALA A 223 18.90 23.75 -3.28
CA ALA A 223 19.94 24.33 -2.43
C ALA A 223 19.40 25.23 -1.29
N ALA A 224 18.18 25.02 -0.79
CA ALA A 224 17.79 25.61 0.50
C ALA A 224 18.38 24.81 1.68
N PRO A 225 18.74 25.48 2.80
CA PRO A 225 19.39 24.84 3.92
C PRO A 225 18.40 23.89 4.59
N TYR A 226 18.50 22.61 4.20
CA TYR A 226 18.04 21.50 5.00
C TYR A 226 18.57 21.70 6.43
N LEU A 227 17.69 21.91 7.41
CA LEU A 227 17.99 21.59 8.82
C LEU A 227 18.09 20.06 9.02
N SER A 228 18.36 19.29 7.95
CA SER A 228 18.78 17.90 8.04
C SER A 228 20.29 17.93 8.22
N GLY A 229 20.77 17.43 9.35
CA GLY A 229 22.20 17.23 9.47
C GLY A 229 22.68 16.38 10.63
N LYS A 230 21.93 16.23 11.74
CA LYS A 230 22.52 15.53 12.91
C LYS A 230 21.64 14.50 13.63
N GLU A 231 20.32 14.49 13.47
CA GLU A 231 19.46 13.77 14.44
C GLU A 231 18.30 12.94 13.85
N ASP A 232 18.29 12.67 12.54
CA ASP A 232 17.23 11.91 11.84
C ASP A 232 15.81 12.46 12.10
N VAL A 233 15.66 13.77 11.96
CA VAL A 233 14.38 14.49 12.02
C VAL A 233 14.17 15.26 10.71
N THR A 234 12.94 15.26 10.21
CA THR A 234 12.51 16.05 9.06
C THR A 234 11.52 17.10 9.51
N VAL A 235 11.82 18.37 9.25
CA VAL A 235 10.93 19.51 9.48
C VAL A 235 10.36 19.97 8.15
N ILE A 236 9.04 20.10 8.07
CA ILE A 236 8.30 20.37 6.84
C ILE A 236 7.41 21.58 7.08
N PHE A 237 7.59 22.63 6.26
CA PHE A 237 6.77 23.83 6.29
C PHE A 237 5.71 23.75 5.21
N ARG A 238 4.45 23.96 5.58
CA ARG A 238 3.32 24.04 4.65
C ARG A 238 2.50 25.28 4.94
N ARG A 239 2.46 26.16 3.95
CA ARG A 239 1.60 27.33 3.92
C ARG A 239 0.54 27.17 2.83
N ARG A 240 -0.65 27.71 3.05
CA ARG A 240 -1.76 27.68 2.09
C ARG A 240 -2.68 28.87 2.31
N GLY A 241 -3.09 29.53 1.23
CA GLY A 241 -3.85 30.78 1.26
C GLY A 241 -2.97 31.99 1.63
N GLY A 242 -3.33 33.18 1.15
CA GLY A 242 -2.49 34.37 1.17
C GLY A 242 -1.47 34.41 0.03
N ASP A 243 -0.53 35.36 0.12
CA ASP A 243 0.60 35.50 -0.81
C ASP A 243 1.77 34.64 -0.35
N ASP A 244 2.06 33.57 -1.10
CA ASP A 244 3.16 32.65 -0.80
C ASP A 244 4.57 33.26 -0.93
N LEU A 245 4.69 34.44 -1.57
CA LEU A 245 5.96 35.17 -1.68
C LEU A 245 6.31 35.90 -0.38
N GLU A 246 5.33 36.22 0.45
CA GLU A 246 5.51 37.01 1.66
C GLU A 246 6.08 36.17 2.80
N GLN A 247 7.36 36.35 3.15
CA GLN A 247 8.02 35.52 4.15
C GLN A 247 7.60 35.85 5.59
N ASN A 248 7.25 37.11 5.87
CA ASN A 248 6.88 37.51 7.22
C ASN A 248 5.46 37.04 7.56
N HIS A 249 5.32 36.25 8.62
CA HIS A 249 4.01 35.70 9.01
C HIS A 249 2.92 36.77 9.19
N THR A 250 3.24 37.90 9.82
CA THR A 250 2.27 38.97 10.07
C THR A 250 1.84 39.67 8.78
N GLN A 251 2.75 39.85 7.83
CA GLN A 251 2.41 40.42 6.53
C GLN A 251 1.62 39.42 5.69
N TRP A 252 2.04 38.15 5.65
CA TRP A 252 1.32 37.07 5.01
C TRP A 252 -0.13 36.97 5.53
N ALA A 253 -0.32 36.99 6.86
CA ALA A 253 -1.64 36.92 7.48
C ALA A 253 -2.59 38.04 7.01
N ARG A 254 -2.07 39.23 6.67
CA ARG A 254 -2.86 40.35 6.12
C ARG A 254 -3.28 40.13 4.68
N THR A 255 -2.59 39.26 3.93
CA THR A 255 -2.94 38.92 2.54
C THR A 255 -4.04 37.85 2.45
N VAL A 256 -4.23 37.05 3.50
CA VAL A 256 -5.18 35.92 3.55
C VAL A 256 -6.62 36.32 3.17
N PRO A 257 -7.20 37.44 3.66
CA PRO A 257 -8.54 37.85 3.26
C PRO A 257 -8.73 38.07 1.75
N TYR A 258 -7.69 38.50 1.04
CA TYR A 258 -7.72 38.87 -0.37
C TYR A 258 -7.45 37.68 -1.30
N SER A 259 -6.66 36.70 -0.84
CA SER A 259 -6.29 35.51 -1.61
C SER A 259 -6.42 34.21 -0.79
N PRO A 260 -7.60 33.90 -0.25
CA PRO A 260 -7.80 32.68 0.55
C PRO A 260 -7.74 31.42 -0.32
N ASP A 261 -7.46 30.29 0.33
CA ASP A 261 -7.57 28.95 -0.25
C ASP A 261 -8.29 28.03 0.75
N VAL A 262 -8.67 26.83 0.31
CA VAL A 262 -9.25 25.80 1.17
C VAL A 262 -8.21 25.29 2.15
N ILE A 263 -8.47 25.45 3.44
CA ILE A 263 -7.56 25.03 4.50
C ILE A 263 -7.99 23.71 5.15
N GLU A 264 -9.30 23.46 5.21
CA GLU A 264 -9.92 22.26 5.82
C GLU A 264 -11.18 21.85 5.05
N MET A 265 -11.47 20.54 5.05
CA MET A 265 -12.68 19.93 4.49
C MET A 265 -13.20 18.88 5.45
N THR A 266 -14.52 18.70 5.51
CA THR A 266 -15.13 17.54 6.18
C THR A 266 -15.85 16.67 5.17
N PHE A 267 -15.96 15.38 5.49
CA PHE A 267 -16.47 14.37 4.59
C PHE A 267 -17.53 13.48 5.24
N PHE A 268 -18.33 12.82 4.40
CA PHE A 268 -19.25 11.75 4.79
C PHE A 268 -19.07 10.54 3.84
N PRO A 269 -18.91 9.30 4.34
CA PRO A 269 -18.72 8.13 3.48
C PRO A 269 -19.88 7.92 2.51
N ILE A 270 -19.59 7.75 1.21
CA ILE A 270 -20.65 7.57 0.21
C ILE A 270 -21.44 6.28 0.44
N THR A 271 -20.77 5.25 0.97
CA THR A 271 -21.35 3.94 1.28
C THR A 271 -22.34 3.97 2.45
N ALA A 272 -22.20 4.94 3.36
CA ALA A 272 -23.15 5.17 4.44
C ALA A 272 -24.49 5.76 3.95
N LEU A 273 -24.56 6.21 2.69
CA LEU A 273 -25.78 6.75 2.06
C LEU A 273 -26.48 5.72 1.14
N LEU A 274 -25.98 4.49 1.09
CA LEU A 274 -26.46 3.42 0.20
C LEU A 274 -27.33 2.37 0.92
N ASP A 275 -28.02 2.77 1.99
CA ASP A 275 -28.92 1.84 2.69
C ASP A 275 -30.05 1.36 1.77
N GLY A 276 -30.26 0.04 1.77
CA GLY A 276 -31.21 -0.63 0.88
C GLY A 276 -30.74 -0.84 -0.56
N VAL A 277 -29.57 -0.33 -0.96
CA VAL A 277 -29.02 -0.53 -2.32
C VAL A 277 -28.32 -1.90 -2.42
N ALA A 278 -28.76 -2.72 -3.39
CA ALA A 278 -28.14 -4.01 -3.66
C ALA A 278 -26.69 -3.85 -4.11
N GLY A 279 -25.79 -4.71 -3.61
CA GLY A 279 -24.37 -4.66 -3.97
C GLY A 279 -23.51 -3.67 -3.19
N LYS A 280 -24.09 -2.89 -2.25
CA LYS A 280 -23.34 -1.92 -1.43
C LYS A 280 -22.14 -2.54 -0.70
N GLU A 281 -22.25 -3.79 -0.25
CA GLU A 281 -21.19 -4.55 0.42
C GLU A 281 -19.93 -4.69 -0.46
N TYR A 282 -20.10 -4.91 -1.77
CA TYR A 282 -18.99 -5.01 -2.72
C TYR A 282 -18.29 -3.67 -2.89
N LEU A 283 -19.06 -2.58 -3.00
CA LEU A 283 -18.53 -1.23 -3.10
C LEU A 283 -17.81 -0.80 -1.82
N THR A 284 -18.40 -1.05 -0.64
CA THR A 284 -17.77 -0.81 0.66
C THR A 284 -16.44 -1.54 0.73
N ARG A 285 -16.43 -2.84 0.39
CA ARG A 285 -15.19 -3.62 0.39
C ARG A 285 -14.14 -3.07 -0.57
N ALA A 286 -14.53 -2.64 -1.77
CA ALA A 286 -13.61 -2.06 -2.75
C ALA A 286 -13.02 -0.72 -2.26
N ILE A 287 -13.84 0.15 -1.67
CA ILE A 287 -13.41 1.43 -1.09
C ILE A 287 -12.46 1.18 0.08
N ASP A 288 -12.78 0.26 1.00
CA ASP A 288 -11.91 -0.06 2.14
C ASP A 288 -10.53 -0.53 1.68
N LEU A 289 -10.49 -1.40 0.67
CA LEU A 289 -9.24 -1.86 0.08
C LEU A 289 -8.47 -0.72 -0.61
N TYR A 290 -9.17 0.17 -1.30
CA TYR A 290 -8.56 1.33 -1.95
C TYR A 290 -7.97 2.33 -0.94
N LEU A 291 -8.65 2.57 0.19
CA LEU A 291 -8.18 3.47 1.25
C LEU A 291 -7.03 2.87 2.07
N GLU A 292 -7.05 1.56 2.31
CA GLU A 292 -6.00 0.86 3.06
C GLU A 292 -4.70 0.72 2.25
N TYR A 293 -4.80 0.25 1.00
CA TYR A 293 -3.62 -0.10 0.18
C TYR A 293 -3.17 0.99 -0.79
N LYS A 294 -4.05 1.95 -1.10
CA LYS A 294 -3.79 3.08 -2.01
C LYS A 294 -3.07 2.71 -3.31
N PRO A 295 -3.54 1.69 -4.06
CA PRO A 295 -3.04 1.48 -5.41
C PRO A 295 -3.30 2.75 -6.26
N PRO A 296 -2.46 3.04 -7.27
CA PRO A 296 -2.79 4.09 -8.23
C PRO A 296 -4.17 3.83 -8.85
N VAL A 297 -4.95 4.88 -9.10
CA VAL A 297 -6.35 4.76 -9.55
C VAL A 297 -6.44 4.02 -10.89
N GLU A 298 -5.48 4.25 -11.78
CA GLU A 298 -5.34 3.58 -13.06
C GLU A 298 -5.04 2.07 -12.94
N GLU A 299 -4.52 1.64 -11.78
CA GLU A 299 -4.24 0.24 -11.47
C GLU A 299 -5.36 -0.43 -10.66
N LEU A 300 -6.33 0.34 -10.17
CA LEU A 300 -7.32 -0.12 -9.19
C LEU A 300 -8.11 -1.33 -9.69
N ARG A 301 -8.47 -1.37 -10.97
CA ARG A 301 -9.16 -2.54 -11.57
C ARG A 301 -8.33 -3.82 -11.42
N TYR A 302 -7.03 -3.76 -11.74
CA TYR A 302 -6.13 -4.91 -11.68
C TYR A 302 -5.86 -5.31 -10.23
N PHE A 303 -5.70 -4.31 -9.37
CA PHE A 303 -5.58 -4.53 -7.94
C PHE A 303 -6.79 -5.30 -7.40
N LEU A 304 -8.01 -4.88 -7.71
CA LEU A 304 -9.26 -5.52 -7.28
C LEU A 304 -9.44 -6.94 -7.85
N GLU A 305 -9.04 -7.18 -9.10
CA GLU A 305 -8.98 -8.53 -9.71
C GLU A 305 -8.10 -9.50 -8.92
N PHE A 306 -7.04 -9.00 -8.29
CA PHE A 306 -6.06 -9.78 -7.55
C PHE A 306 -6.36 -9.89 -6.05
N GLN A 307 -7.51 -9.39 -5.57
CA GLN A 307 -7.98 -9.57 -4.19
C GLN A 307 -8.64 -10.94 -3.97
N ILE A 308 -8.05 -11.97 -4.57
CA ILE A 308 -8.43 -13.37 -4.42
C ILE A 308 -7.62 -13.96 -3.26
N PRO A 309 -8.19 -14.86 -2.44
CA PRO A 309 -7.45 -15.55 -1.39
C PRO A 309 -6.18 -16.21 -1.92
N ARG A 310 -5.06 -16.01 -1.23
CA ARG A 310 -3.77 -16.63 -1.55
C ARG A 310 -3.61 -17.91 -0.73
N ILE A 311 -3.24 -19.00 -1.38
CA ILE A 311 -3.08 -20.33 -0.78
C ILE A 311 -1.66 -20.83 -1.09
N TRP A 312 -1.07 -21.56 -0.14
CA TRP A 312 0.21 -22.23 -0.34
C TRP A 312 0.02 -23.66 -0.83
N ALA A 313 0.76 -24.03 -1.87
CA ALA A 313 0.89 -25.38 -2.39
C ALA A 313 2.27 -25.98 -2.00
N PRO A 314 2.34 -27.26 -1.61
CA PRO A 314 1.23 -28.21 -1.53
C PRO A 314 0.30 -27.92 -0.33
N VAL A 315 -1.01 -28.08 -0.54
CA VAL A 315 -2.01 -27.98 0.53
C VAL A 315 -1.88 -29.24 1.38
N HIS A 316 -1.43 -29.10 2.60
CA HIS A 316 -1.29 -30.22 3.52
C HIS A 316 -2.65 -30.50 4.17
N ASP A 317 -3.42 -31.42 3.60
CA ASP A 317 -4.55 -32.01 4.32
C ASP A 317 -4.01 -32.84 5.48
N ARG A 318 -4.23 -32.37 6.72
CA ARG A 318 -3.93 -33.13 7.93
C ARG A 318 -4.95 -34.27 8.10
N ILE A 319 -5.01 -35.20 7.16
CA ILE A 319 -5.65 -36.49 7.42
C ILE A 319 -4.65 -37.29 8.27
N ALA A 320 -4.89 -37.30 9.58
CA ALA A 320 -4.14 -38.12 10.52
C ALA A 320 -4.22 -39.59 10.06
N GLY A 321 -3.07 -40.19 9.72
CA GLY A 321 -2.96 -41.64 9.49
C GLY A 321 -2.32 -42.08 8.17
N HIS A 322 -2.24 -41.23 7.13
CA HIS A 322 -1.55 -41.60 5.90
C HIS A 322 -0.07 -41.18 5.96
N GLN A 323 0.76 -42.00 6.62
CA GLN A 323 2.21 -41.92 6.43
C GLN A 323 2.54 -42.37 5.00
N ARG A 324 2.67 -41.41 4.07
CA ARG A 324 3.30 -41.69 2.77
C ARG A 324 4.68 -42.31 3.05
N LYS A 325 4.99 -43.47 2.44
CA LYS A 325 6.35 -44.06 2.49
C LYS A 325 7.34 -42.96 2.12
N GLU A 326 8.28 -42.67 3.03
CA GLU A 326 9.21 -41.57 2.83
C GLU A 326 10.06 -41.84 1.58
N PRO A 327 10.02 -40.96 0.56
CA PRO A 327 10.85 -41.13 -0.62
C PRO A 327 12.33 -41.06 -0.21
N VAL A 328 13.17 -41.86 -0.87
CA VAL A 328 14.63 -41.78 -0.72
C VAL A 328 15.06 -40.40 -1.25
N CYS A 329 15.26 -39.45 -0.34
CA CYS A 329 15.64 -38.10 -0.70
C CYS A 329 17.17 -38.04 -0.87
N PRO A 330 17.70 -37.42 -1.95
CA PRO A 330 19.11 -37.06 -1.98
C PRO A 330 19.41 -36.07 -0.85
N SER A 331 20.69 -35.96 -0.49
CA SER A 331 21.09 -35.13 0.65
C SER A 331 22.26 -34.22 0.35
N LEU A 332 22.24 -33.05 0.97
CA LEU A 332 23.36 -32.13 1.07
C LEU A 332 24.08 -32.35 2.39
N GLN A 333 25.40 -32.23 2.36
CA GLN A 333 26.27 -32.38 3.52
C GLN A 333 27.21 -31.18 3.61
N PHE A 334 27.33 -30.58 4.80
CA PHE A 334 28.07 -29.34 5.01
C PHE A 334 29.38 -29.52 5.82
N SER A 335 29.66 -30.75 6.27
CA SER A 335 30.90 -31.16 6.95
C SER A 335 31.02 -32.69 7.01
N ILE A 336 32.23 -33.23 7.17
CA ILE A 336 32.53 -34.68 7.16
C ILE A 336 31.63 -35.48 8.13
N MET A 337 31.43 -35.00 9.36
CA MET A 337 30.55 -35.64 10.36
C MET A 337 29.26 -34.82 10.60
N GLY A 338 28.85 -34.03 9.62
CA GLY A 338 27.69 -33.15 9.72
C GLY A 338 26.36 -33.87 9.53
N GLN A 339 25.28 -33.28 10.06
CA GLN A 339 23.93 -33.70 9.73
C GLN A 339 23.67 -33.48 8.23
N LYS A 340 22.94 -34.44 7.62
CA LYS A 340 22.51 -34.39 6.23
C LYS A 340 21.20 -33.60 6.11
N LEU A 341 21.14 -32.68 5.16
CA LEU A 341 19.92 -32.00 4.75
C LEU A 341 19.34 -32.74 3.56
N TYR A 342 18.24 -33.46 3.76
CA TYR A 342 17.54 -34.17 2.70
C TYR A 342 16.78 -33.18 1.82
N VAL A 343 16.71 -33.42 0.52
CA VAL A 343 16.02 -32.54 -0.43
C VAL A 343 14.82 -33.29 -1.01
N SER A 344 13.63 -32.75 -0.81
CA SER A 344 12.41 -33.26 -1.44
C SER A 344 12.45 -32.97 -2.94
N GLN A 345 12.31 -34.02 -3.75
CA GLN A 345 12.21 -33.91 -5.21
C GLN A 345 10.75 -33.87 -5.70
N GLU A 346 9.78 -33.65 -4.81
CA GLU A 346 8.37 -33.54 -5.17
C GLU A 346 8.16 -32.39 -6.16
N GLN A 347 7.47 -32.69 -7.26
CA GLN A 347 7.06 -31.69 -8.25
C GLN A 347 5.76 -31.05 -7.78
N ILE A 348 5.77 -29.75 -7.58
CA ILE A 348 4.56 -29.00 -7.21
C ILE A 348 4.11 -28.21 -8.43
N SER A 349 2.86 -28.41 -8.84
CA SER A 349 2.21 -27.64 -9.89
C SER A 349 0.84 -27.18 -9.39
N VAL A 350 0.51 -25.92 -9.67
CA VAL A 350 -0.77 -25.30 -9.30
C VAL A 350 -1.72 -25.17 -10.49
N GLY A 351 -1.34 -25.72 -11.65
CA GLY A 351 -2.12 -25.64 -12.89
C GLY A 351 -2.31 -24.20 -13.36
N ARG A 352 -3.51 -23.87 -13.82
CA ARG A 352 -3.88 -22.53 -14.31
C ARG A 352 -4.26 -21.58 -13.17
N LYS A 353 -3.37 -21.47 -12.18
CA LYS A 353 -3.51 -20.57 -11.03
C LYS A 353 -2.30 -19.65 -10.95
N PRO A 354 -2.49 -18.32 -10.92
CA PRO A 354 -1.36 -17.43 -10.93
C PRO A 354 -0.56 -17.52 -9.62
N VAL A 355 0.76 -17.69 -9.74
CA VAL A 355 1.68 -17.74 -8.61
C VAL A 355 2.12 -16.33 -8.22
N THR A 356 2.04 -16.01 -6.93
CA THR A 356 2.38 -14.69 -6.36
C THR A 356 3.55 -14.75 -5.38
N GLY A 357 4.10 -15.93 -5.11
CA GLY A 357 5.24 -16.09 -4.21
C GLY A 357 5.78 -17.51 -4.13
N LEU A 358 6.98 -17.65 -3.60
CA LEU A 358 7.64 -18.92 -3.32
C LEU A 358 8.35 -18.85 -1.96
N ARG A 359 8.56 -20.00 -1.32
CA ARG A 359 9.36 -20.11 -0.10
C ARG A 359 10.08 -21.44 -0.03
N LEU A 360 11.21 -21.45 0.68
CA LEU A 360 11.86 -22.69 1.12
C LEU A 360 11.32 -23.07 2.49
N CYS A 361 11.14 -24.37 2.73
CA CYS A 361 10.61 -24.90 3.98
C CYS A 361 11.43 -26.09 4.45
N LEU A 362 11.47 -26.30 5.77
CA LEU A 362 12.03 -27.49 6.39
C LEU A 362 10.88 -28.33 6.96
N GLU A 363 10.77 -29.56 6.47
CA GLU A 363 9.72 -30.50 6.83
C GLU A 363 10.28 -31.72 7.59
N GLY A 364 9.37 -32.54 8.10
CA GLY A 364 9.67 -33.72 8.89
C GLY A 364 9.86 -33.41 10.38
N SER A 365 9.77 -34.46 11.21
CA SER A 365 9.93 -34.36 12.67
C SER A 365 11.31 -33.83 13.07
N LYS A 366 12.34 -34.12 12.26
CA LYS A 366 13.71 -33.65 12.44
C LYS A 366 14.00 -32.32 11.73
N GLN A 367 13.03 -31.73 11.04
CA GLN A 367 13.18 -30.45 10.33
C GLN A 367 14.43 -30.44 9.43
N ASN A 368 14.67 -31.56 8.75
CA ASN A 368 15.89 -31.84 7.98
C ASN A 368 15.57 -32.19 6.52
N ARG A 369 14.34 -31.94 6.07
CA ARG A 369 13.90 -32.11 4.69
C ARG A 369 13.60 -30.75 4.08
N LEU A 370 14.44 -30.33 3.15
CA LEU A 370 14.23 -29.11 2.37
C LEU A 370 13.17 -29.33 1.29
N CYS A 371 12.18 -28.46 1.24
CA CYS A 371 11.17 -28.39 0.20
C CYS A 371 10.97 -26.94 -0.28
N ILE A 372 10.28 -26.80 -1.41
CA ILE A 372 9.88 -25.52 -1.99
C ILE A 372 8.37 -25.46 -2.01
N HIS A 373 7.75 -24.36 -1.59
CA HIS A 373 6.29 -24.17 -1.67
C HIS A 373 5.98 -22.97 -2.58
N LEU A 374 4.81 -23.00 -3.22
CA LEU A 374 4.32 -21.90 -4.07
C LEU A 374 3.08 -21.27 -3.46
N GLN A 375 3.05 -19.94 -3.40
CA GLN A 375 1.84 -19.19 -3.09
C GLN A 375 1.13 -18.86 -4.40
N HIS A 376 -0.15 -19.17 -4.49
CA HIS A 376 -0.96 -18.91 -5.69
C HIS A 376 -2.34 -18.38 -5.31
N LEU A 377 -3.02 -17.77 -6.26
CA LEU A 377 -4.42 -17.37 -6.08
C LEU A 377 -5.33 -18.62 -6.06
N ALA A 378 -6.33 -18.63 -5.18
CA ALA A 378 -7.24 -19.76 -4.99
C ALA A 378 -8.02 -20.10 -6.28
N SER A 379 -8.38 -19.07 -7.04
CA SER A 379 -9.05 -19.11 -8.34
C SER A 379 -8.33 -18.24 -9.37
N LEU A 380 -8.67 -18.45 -10.65
CA LEU A 380 -8.19 -17.65 -11.77
C LEU A 380 -8.88 -16.27 -11.79
N PRO A 381 -8.14 -15.13 -11.78
CA PRO A 381 -8.71 -13.80 -11.97
C PRO A 381 -9.55 -13.69 -13.24
N LYS A 382 -10.64 -12.91 -13.21
CA LYS A 382 -11.54 -12.75 -14.36
C LYS A 382 -10.80 -12.15 -15.54
N ILE A 383 -9.91 -11.19 -15.28
CA ILE A 383 -9.08 -10.57 -16.33
C ILE A 383 -8.16 -11.56 -17.06
N LEU A 384 -7.84 -12.70 -16.44
CA LEU A 384 -7.02 -13.75 -17.05
C LEU A 384 -7.84 -14.83 -17.75
N GLN A 385 -9.16 -14.88 -17.58
CA GLN A 385 -10.00 -15.91 -18.19
C GLN A 385 -9.91 -15.93 -19.73
N PRO A 386 -9.95 -14.79 -20.45
CA PRO A 386 -9.85 -14.79 -21.91
C PRO A 386 -8.56 -15.41 -22.44
N TYR A 387 -7.49 -15.40 -21.65
CA TYR A 387 -6.15 -15.84 -22.03
C TYR A 387 -5.77 -17.20 -21.44
N TRP A 388 -6.43 -17.63 -20.36
CA TRP A 388 -5.93 -18.71 -19.53
C TRP A 388 -7.02 -19.63 -18.95
N ASP A 389 -8.30 -19.43 -19.28
CA ASP A 389 -9.34 -20.38 -18.92
C ASP A 389 -9.15 -21.73 -19.64
N THR A 390 -9.67 -22.81 -19.06
CA THR A 390 -9.56 -24.21 -19.49
C THR A 390 -9.65 -24.46 -21.00
N HIS A 391 -10.52 -23.74 -21.71
CA HIS A 391 -10.76 -23.86 -23.15
C HIS A 391 -9.66 -23.20 -24.01
N VAL A 392 -8.85 -22.30 -23.44
CA VAL A 392 -7.77 -21.61 -24.15
C VAL A 392 -6.59 -22.54 -24.35
N ALA A 393 -6.16 -22.70 -25.61
CA ALA A 393 -5.01 -23.52 -25.97
C ALA A 393 -3.69 -22.77 -25.70
N ILE A 394 -2.95 -23.21 -24.69
CA ILE A 394 -1.70 -22.57 -24.24
C ILE A 394 -0.45 -23.45 -24.44
N GLY A 395 -0.62 -24.64 -25.02
CA GLY A 395 0.42 -25.65 -25.09
C GLY A 395 0.70 -26.34 -23.74
N ALA A 396 1.62 -27.30 -23.75
CA ALA A 396 2.03 -28.00 -22.54
C ALA A 396 2.96 -27.11 -21.69
N PRO A 397 2.76 -27.02 -20.36
CA PRO A 397 3.71 -26.38 -19.47
C PRO A 397 5.10 -27.00 -19.59
N LYS A 398 6.15 -26.16 -19.57
CA LYS A 398 7.54 -26.58 -19.78
C LYS A 398 8.36 -26.40 -18.50
N TRP A 399 9.06 -27.46 -18.08
CA TRP A 399 10.04 -27.36 -17.01
C TRP A 399 11.32 -26.71 -17.52
N GLN A 400 11.80 -25.70 -16.80
CA GLN A 400 13.08 -25.06 -17.05
C GLN A 400 13.92 -25.08 -15.77
N GLY A 401 15.24 -25.14 -15.94
CA GLY A 401 16.19 -25.15 -14.83
C GLY A 401 17.61 -25.00 -15.34
N PRO A 402 18.58 -24.93 -14.42
CA PRO A 402 19.98 -24.79 -14.77
C PRO A 402 20.52 -26.03 -15.48
N GLU A 403 21.57 -25.82 -16.28
CA GLU A 403 22.33 -26.89 -16.92
C GLU A 403 23.37 -27.46 -15.94
N GLU A 404 23.46 -28.80 -15.86
CA GLU A 404 24.33 -29.52 -14.91
C GLU A 404 25.83 -29.27 -15.15
N GLN A 405 26.20 -28.86 -16.37
CA GLN A 405 27.59 -28.67 -16.78
C GLN A 405 28.09 -27.23 -16.56
N ASP A 406 27.20 -26.25 -16.32
CA ASP A 406 27.61 -24.85 -16.14
C ASP A 406 28.03 -24.54 -14.69
N SER A 407 29.21 -25.07 -14.32
CA SER A 407 29.82 -24.92 -13.00
C SER A 407 30.12 -23.48 -12.58
N ARG A 408 30.05 -22.49 -13.51
CA ARG A 408 30.23 -21.06 -13.18
C ARG A 408 29.19 -20.55 -12.19
N TRP A 409 28.03 -21.20 -12.13
CA TRP A 409 26.95 -20.87 -11.21
C TRP A 409 26.99 -21.68 -9.90
N PHE A 410 28.03 -22.48 -9.65
CA PHE A 410 28.08 -23.33 -8.46
C PHE A 410 28.74 -22.60 -7.31
N GLU A 411 27.94 -22.20 -6.33
CA GLU A 411 28.43 -21.52 -5.14
C GLU A 411 28.45 -22.46 -3.93
N PRO A 412 29.57 -22.55 -3.19
CA PRO A 412 29.64 -23.38 -1.99
C PRO A 412 28.79 -22.77 -0.88
N VAL A 413 27.95 -23.58 -0.22
CA VAL A 413 27.09 -23.07 0.87
C VAL A 413 27.92 -22.62 2.07
N LYS A 414 28.98 -23.36 2.43
CA LYS A 414 29.86 -22.98 3.55
C LYS A 414 31.33 -23.17 3.25
N TRP A 415 31.70 -24.34 2.75
CA TRP A 415 33.09 -24.66 2.41
C TRP A 415 33.17 -25.22 1.00
N LYS A 416 34.29 -24.93 0.30
CA LYS A 416 34.54 -25.31 -1.09
C LYS A 416 34.51 -26.83 -1.37
N ASN A 417 34.66 -27.66 -0.33
CA ASN A 417 34.74 -29.12 -0.47
C ASN A 417 33.43 -29.86 -0.14
N PHE A 418 32.36 -29.13 0.16
CA PHE A 418 31.07 -29.69 0.54
C PHE A 418 29.97 -29.26 -0.44
N SER A 419 28.71 -29.47 -0.09
CA SER A 419 27.59 -29.16 -1.00
C SER A 419 27.57 -27.70 -1.50
N HIS A 420 27.20 -27.56 -2.77
CA HIS A 420 27.05 -26.29 -3.48
C HIS A 420 25.57 -26.05 -3.82
N VAL A 421 25.28 -24.84 -4.28
CA VAL A 421 23.99 -24.42 -4.83
C VAL A 421 24.24 -23.88 -6.22
N SER A 422 23.41 -24.28 -7.19
CA SER A 422 23.34 -23.64 -8.49
C SER A 422 22.60 -22.30 -8.35
N THR A 423 23.31 -21.21 -8.62
CA THR A 423 22.80 -19.83 -8.53
C THR A 423 22.32 -19.27 -9.87
N ALA A 424 22.25 -20.13 -10.90
CA ALA A 424 21.81 -19.71 -12.22
C ALA A 424 20.35 -19.25 -12.18
N PRO A 425 20.01 -18.15 -12.85
CA PRO A 425 18.63 -17.69 -12.96
C PRO A 425 17.80 -18.69 -13.75
N VAL A 426 16.65 -19.09 -13.18
CA VAL A 426 15.64 -19.88 -13.88
C VAL A 426 14.58 -18.90 -14.38
N GLU A 427 14.71 -18.49 -15.63
CA GLU A 427 13.81 -17.60 -16.36
C GLU A 427 13.51 -18.20 -17.74
N ASN A 428 12.39 -17.82 -18.35
CA ASN A 428 12.10 -18.22 -19.72
C ASN A 428 12.73 -17.24 -20.73
N PRO A 429 13.70 -17.67 -21.56
CA PRO A 429 14.33 -16.80 -22.54
C PRO A 429 13.36 -16.30 -23.62
N GLU A 430 12.22 -16.98 -23.86
CA GLU A 430 11.19 -16.54 -24.82
C GLU A 430 10.34 -15.35 -24.30
N THR A 431 10.64 -14.80 -23.12
CA THR A 431 9.93 -13.65 -22.54
C THR A 431 10.73 -12.35 -22.65
N PHE A 432 10.99 -11.90 -23.88
CA PHE A 432 11.53 -10.55 -24.10
C PHE A 432 10.42 -9.49 -23.99
N ILE A 433 10.76 -8.31 -23.48
CA ILE A 433 9.82 -7.20 -23.31
C ILE A 433 9.32 -6.74 -24.69
N GLY A 434 8.02 -6.75 -24.90
CA GLY A 434 7.37 -6.25 -26.13
C GLY A 434 7.12 -7.29 -27.23
N GLU A 435 7.51 -8.55 -27.03
CA GLU A 435 7.26 -9.61 -28.02
C GLU A 435 5.82 -10.15 -27.94
N LEU A 436 5.12 -10.15 -29.08
CA LEU A 436 3.67 -10.48 -29.18
C LEU A 436 3.38 -11.99 -29.08
N SER A 437 4.38 -12.83 -28.82
CA SER A 437 4.25 -14.29 -28.74
C SER A 437 3.61 -14.77 -27.42
N GLY A 438 3.37 -13.89 -26.46
CA GLY A 438 2.75 -14.17 -25.16
C GLY A 438 3.78 -14.32 -24.03
N VAL A 439 3.31 -14.25 -22.78
CA VAL A 439 4.17 -14.28 -21.59
C VAL A 439 4.19 -15.67 -20.99
N TYR A 440 5.32 -16.10 -20.45
CA TYR A 440 5.40 -17.30 -19.64
C TYR A 440 5.53 -16.95 -18.16
N ILE A 441 4.66 -17.53 -17.34
CA ILE A 441 4.68 -17.35 -15.89
C ILE A 441 4.94 -18.67 -15.18
N VAL A 442 5.42 -18.58 -13.95
CA VAL A 442 5.68 -19.74 -13.09
C VAL A 442 4.36 -20.31 -12.57
N THR A 443 4.23 -21.62 -12.66
CA THR A 443 3.05 -22.40 -12.20
C THR A 443 3.43 -23.67 -11.44
N GLY A 444 4.72 -23.87 -11.21
CA GLY A 444 5.23 -24.99 -10.47
C GLY A 444 6.71 -24.84 -10.15
N ALA A 445 7.17 -25.60 -9.19
CA ALA A 445 8.56 -25.61 -8.76
C ALA A 445 8.96 -27.01 -8.30
N GLN A 446 10.25 -27.30 -8.43
CA GLN A 446 10.86 -28.54 -7.97
C GLN A 446 12.29 -28.25 -7.51
N LEU A 447 12.73 -28.89 -6.43
CA LEU A 447 14.14 -28.94 -6.05
C LEU A 447 14.77 -30.25 -6.52
N GLY A 448 16.06 -30.21 -6.81
CA GLY A 448 16.84 -31.39 -7.17
C GLY A 448 18.27 -31.31 -6.69
N VAL A 449 18.97 -32.43 -6.74
CA VAL A 449 20.37 -32.53 -6.34
C VAL A 449 21.12 -33.27 -7.43
N TRP A 450 22.18 -32.65 -7.96
CA TRP A 450 23.16 -33.34 -8.79
C TRP A 450 24.22 -33.97 -7.90
N ASP A 451 24.54 -35.23 -8.15
CA ASP A 451 25.50 -36.01 -7.38
C ASP A 451 26.88 -35.92 -8.04
N PHE A 452 27.81 -35.25 -7.34
CA PHE A 452 29.22 -35.19 -7.71
C PHE A 452 30.09 -35.78 -6.58
N GLY A 453 29.57 -36.78 -5.86
CA GLY A 453 30.20 -37.43 -4.73
C GLY A 453 30.21 -36.55 -3.48
N SER A 454 31.35 -35.91 -3.17
CA SER A 454 31.47 -35.03 -1.99
C SER A 454 30.90 -33.62 -2.22
N ARG A 455 30.62 -33.25 -3.48
CA ARG A 455 30.18 -31.90 -3.90
C ARG A 455 28.78 -31.90 -4.50
N ASN A 456 27.80 -32.47 -3.79
CA ASN A 456 26.41 -32.44 -4.25
C ASN A 456 25.92 -31.00 -4.48
N VAL A 457 25.26 -30.75 -5.61
CA VAL A 457 24.80 -29.42 -6.00
C VAL A 457 23.28 -29.37 -5.93
N LEU A 458 22.74 -28.49 -5.09
CA LEU A 458 21.31 -28.20 -5.05
C LEU A 458 20.93 -27.32 -6.25
N PHE A 459 19.87 -27.67 -6.96
CA PHE A 459 19.31 -26.85 -8.02
C PHE A 459 17.78 -26.73 -7.88
N MET A 460 17.23 -25.73 -8.57
CA MET A 460 15.79 -25.49 -8.66
C MET A 460 15.34 -25.55 -10.11
N LYS A 461 14.17 -26.14 -10.35
CA LYS A 461 13.45 -26.09 -11.62
C LYS A 461 12.12 -25.37 -11.42
N LEU A 462 11.71 -24.60 -12.41
CA LEU A 462 10.41 -23.92 -12.44
C LEU A 462 9.60 -24.41 -13.63
N LEU A 463 8.30 -24.58 -13.42
CA LEU A 463 7.35 -24.96 -14.47
C LEU A 463 6.72 -23.70 -15.04
N TYR A 464 6.88 -23.48 -16.34
CA TYR A 464 6.36 -22.33 -17.05
C TYR A 464 5.10 -22.68 -17.83
N SER A 465 4.07 -21.86 -17.67
CA SER A 465 2.84 -21.89 -18.47
C SER A 465 2.74 -20.63 -19.31
N ARG A 466 2.31 -20.77 -20.57
CA ARG A 466 2.11 -19.64 -21.49
C ARG A 466 0.79 -18.93 -21.20
N LEU A 467 0.82 -17.61 -21.26
CA LEU A 467 -0.31 -16.70 -21.33
C LEU A 467 -0.27 -15.97 -22.68
N PRO A 468 -1.05 -16.42 -23.67
CA PRO A 468 -1.14 -15.73 -24.95
C PRO A 468 -1.78 -14.34 -24.78
N GLY A 469 -1.49 -13.41 -25.69
CA GLY A 469 -2.12 -12.08 -25.71
C GLY A 469 -1.59 -11.08 -24.67
N CYS A 470 -1.02 -11.56 -23.57
CA CYS A 470 -0.39 -10.70 -22.57
C CYS A 470 1.04 -10.30 -22.96
N THR A 471 1.54 -9.19 -22.40
CA THR A 471 2.95 -8.78 -22.48
C THR A 471 3.50 -8.36 -21.12
N ILE A 472 4.82 -8.45 -20.92
CA ILE A 472 5.46 -7.95 -19.68
C ILE A 472 5.56 -6.42 -19.76
N ARG A 473 4.93 -5.73 -18.80
CA ARG A 473 5.05 -4.28 -18.64
C ARG A 473 6.29 -3.89 -17.83
N ARG A 474 6.50 -4.58 -16.71
CA ARG A 474 7.61 -4.33 -15.79
C ARG A 474 8.01 -5.61 -15.10
N SER A 475 9.31 -5.81 -14.88
CA SER A 475 9.85 -6.89 -14.07
C SER A 475 10.79 -6.34 -13.01
N LEU A 476 10.82 -7.00 -11.85
CA LEU A 476 11.81 -6.74 -10.81
C LEU A 476 12.27 -8.05 -10.18
N TRP A 477 13.53 -8.05 -9.75
CA TRP A 477 14.07 -9.10 -8.90
C TRP A 477 13.95 -8.64 -7.44
N ASP A 478 13.38 -9.50 -6.60
CA ASP A 478 13.34 -9.21 -5.17
C ASP A 478 14.60 -9.75 -4.49
N HIS A 479 15.48 -8.82 -4.14
CA HIS A 479 16.77 -9.05 -3.50
C HIS A 479 16.74 -8.89 -1.98
N SER A 480 15.56 -8.69 -1.37
CA SER A 480 15.45 -8.49 0.07
C SER A 480 14.42 -9.45 0.66
N PRO A 481 14.80 -10.29 1.66
CA PRO A 481 13.80 -10.95 2.48
C PRO A 481 12.89 -9.87 3.07
N ASN A 482 11.58 -10.12 3.18
CA ASN A 482 10.64 -9.17 3.75
C ASN A 482 10.85 -9.08 5.28
N ASP A 483 11.97 -8.49 5.71
CA ASP A 483 12.44 -8.43 7.09
C ASP A 483 11.63 -7.46 7.97
N LYS A 484 10.67 -6.73 7.38
CA LYS A 484 10.02 -5.57 8.02
C LYS A 484 8.59 -5.82 8.50
N SER A 485 7.97 -6.97 8.22
CA SER A 485 6.61 -7.30 8.71
C SER A 485 6.56 -8.16 9.99
N ARG A 486 7.71 -8.59 10.54
CA ARG A 486 7.78 -9.51 11.69
C ARG A 486 7.83 -8.87 13.08
N LYS A 487 7.64 -7.56 13.22
CA LYS A 487 7.44 -6.93 14.54
C LYS A 487 5.98 -6.51 14.75
N VAL A 488 5.08 -7.50 14.81
CA VAL A 488 3.78 -7.32 15.46
C VAL A 488 3.87 -7.91 16.87
N ILE A 489 4.11 -6.99 17.81
CA ILE A 489 3.51 -6.91 19.15
C ILE A 489 3.55 -8.21 19.99
N SER A 490 4.61 -8.36 20.77
CA SER A 490 4.53 -9.00 22.09
C SER A 490 4.39 -7.91 23.15
N THR A 491 3.18 -7.37 23.34
CA THR A 491 2.87 -6.58 24.54
C THR A 491 2.41 -7.52 25.65
N ASN A 492 3.12 -7.42 26.77
CA ASN A 492 2.73 -7.98 28.05
C ASN A 492 1.33 -7.47 28.44
N GLY A 493 0.42 -8.40 28.72
CA GLY A 493 -0.86 -8.12 29.35
C GLY A 493 -1.33 -9.37 30.11
N ASN A 494 -1.16 -9.37 31.43
CA ASN A 494 -1.75 -10.37 32.32
C ASN A 494 -3.28 -10.22 32.30
N ALA A 495 -4.00 -11.25 31.85
CA ALA A 495 -5.34 -11.59 32.34
C ALA A 495 -5.65 -13.06 32.01
N ASN A 496 -6.03 -13.82 33.04
CA ASN A 496 -6.37 -15.25 32.98
C ASN A 496 -7.67 -15.52 32.21
N ALA A 497 -7.65 -16.49 31.30
CA ALA A 497 -8.71 -17.48 31.05
C ALA A 497 -8.23 -18.45 29.95
N GLY A 498 -8.26 -19.76 30.24
CA GLY A 498 -7.71 -20.78 29.37
C GLY A 498 -8.64 -21.20 28.23
N ASP A 499 -8.06 -21.51 27.08
CA ASP A 499 -8.31 -22.78 26.41
C ASP A 499 -7.17 -23.12 25.41
N SER A 500 -7.15 -24.37 24.99
CA SER A 500 -5.96 -25.17 24.78
C SER A 500 -5.53 -25.31 23.30
N SER A 501 -4.30 -24.87 22.97
CA SER A 501 -3.49 -25.49 21.90
C SER A 501 -2.00 -25.14 22.06
N SER A 502 -1.28 -25.93 22.86
CA SER A 502 0.16 -25.84 23.04
C SER A 502 0.91 -26.30 21.77
N ARG A 503 1.23 -25.38 20.86
CA ARG A 503 2.29 -25.62 19.87
C ARG A 503 3.64 -25.47 20.56
N SER A 504 4.12 -26.60 21.07
CA SER A 504 5.49 -26.95 21.47
C SER A 504 6.58 -25.97 20.98
N THR A 505 6.93 -25.02 21.82
CA THR A 505 8.11 -24.14 21.70
C THR A 505 9.42 -24.88 22.06
N GLU A 506 9.37 -26.19 22.32
CA GLU A 506 10.50 -26.97 22.82
C GLU A 506 11.40 -27.58 21.73
N ASN A 507 11.04 -27.53 20.44
CA ASN A 507 11.82 -28.19 19.37
C ASN A 507 12.83 -27.30 18.61
N LEU A 508 12.93 -26.00 18.92
CA LEU A 508 13.85 -25.08 18.21
C LEU A 508 15.30 -25.12 18.73
N VAL A 509 15.55 -25.69 19.91
CA VAL A 509 16.87 -25.59 20.58
C VAL A 509 17.90 -26.61 20.05
N GLY A 510 17.49 -27.59 19.24
CA GLY A 510 18.36 -28.71 18.83
C GLY A 510 18.81 -28.78 17.37
N ASN A 511 18.13 -28.11 16.43
CA ASN A 511 18.33 -28.41 15.02
C ASN A 511 19.35 -27.50 14.32
N LYS A 512 20.59 -28.03 14.18
CA LYS A 512 21.72 -27.35 13.54
C LYS A 512 21.50 -27.07 12.03
N LEU A 513 20.48 -27.62 11.39
CA LEU A 513 20.27 -27.46 9.94
C LEU A 513 19.55 -26.17 9.53
N VAL A 514 18.72 -25.60 10.42
CA VAL A 514 18.00 -24.34 10.18
C VAL A 514 18.96 -23.19 9.88
N LYS A 515 20.20 -23.26 10.37
CA LYS A 515 21.23 -22.24 10.11
C LYS A 515 21.74 -22.21 8.66
N PHE A 516 21.41 -23.21 7.84
CA PHE A 516 21.86 -23.32 6.44
C PHE A 516 20.78 -22.95 5.43
N VAL A 517 19.54 -22.72 5.85
CA VAL A 517 18.42 -22.43 4.94
C VAL A 517 17.71 -21.17 5.41
N ASP A 518 17.53 -20.21 4.52
CA ASP A 518 16.62 -19.11 4.73
C ASP A 518 15.19 -19.55 4.37
N THR A 519 14.29 -19.45 5.35
CA THR A 519 12.87 -19.83 5.22
C THR A 519 11.96 -18.62 5.12
N VAL A 520 12.52 -17.43 4.85
CA VAL A 520 11.72 -16.23 4.58
C VAL A 520 10.86 -16.44 3.34
N GLU A 521 9.60 -16.04 3.45
CA GLU A 521 8.64 -16.11 2.36
C GLU A 521 8.91 -14.97 1.38
N MET A 522 9.12 -15.32 0.12
CA MET A 522 9.21 -14.36 -0.96
C MET A 522 7.84 -14.30 -1.62
N SER A 523 7.05 -13.27 -1.31
CA SER A 523 5.75 -13.05 -1.94
C SER A 523 5.51 -11.57 -2.20
N LYS A 524 4.70 -11.27 -3.22
CA LYS A 524 4.15 -9.94 -3.45
C LYS A 524 2.64 -9.97 -3.45
N GLY A 525 2.04 -9.03 -2.74
CA GLY A 525 0.61 -8.98 -2.50
C GLY A 525 0.05 -7.56 -2.49
N PRO A 526 -1.11 -7.32 -1.85
CA PRO A 526 -1.77 -6.02 -1.84
C PRO A 526 -0.93 -4.93 -1.15
N GLN A 527 -0.05 -5.33 -0.22
CA GLN A 527 0.92 -4.46 0.44
C GLN A 527 2.07 -4.02 -0.49
N ASP A 528 2.22 -4.62 -1.67
CA ASP A 528 3.28 -4.29 -2.62
C ASP A 528 2.67 -3.56 -3.83
N PRO A 529 2.62 -2.22 -3.87
CA PRO A 529 2.05 -1.50 -5.00
C PRO A 529 2.64 -1.94 -6.36
N PRO A 530 1.84 -2.20 -7.40
CA PRO A 530 0.38 -1.97 -7.50
C PRO A 530 -0.51 -3.17 -7.10
N GLY A 531 0.03 -4.19 -6.43
CA GLY A 531 -0.73 -5.25 -5.76
C GLY A 531 -1.14 -6.48 -6.60
N HIS A 532 -0.81 -6.50 -7.90
CA HIS A 532 -1.19 -7.56 -8.84
C HIS A 532 0.03 -8.23 -9.50
N TRP A 533 0.98 -8.64 -8.67
CA TRP A 533 2.26 -9.22 -9.10
C TRP A 533 2.15 -10.70 -9.42
N LEU A 534 2.87 -11.13 -10.46
CA LEU A 534 3.01 -12.53 -10.86
C LEU A 534 4.46 -12.96 -10.86
N VAL A 535 4.72 -14.22 -10.51
CA VAL A 535 6.06 -14.78 -10.56
C VAL A 535 6.40 -15.22 -11.99
N THR A 536 7.51 -14.71 -12.50
CA THR A 536 8.04 -14.99 -13.85
C THR A 536 9.44 -15.58 -13.85
N GLY A 537 10.02 -15.79 -12.67
CA GLY A 537 11.30 -16.46 -12.54
C GLY A 537 11.77 -16.57 -11.09
N GLY A 538 12.89 -17.24 -10.91
CA GLY A 538 13.49 -17.39 -9.60
C GLY A 538 14.89 -17.98 -9.67
N LYS A 539 15.62 -17.89 -8.57
CA LYS A 539 16.92 -18.54 -8.41
C LYS A 539 17.22 -18.84 -6.96
N LEU A 540 18.09 -19.81 -6.75
CA LEU A 540 18.72 -20.00 -5.45
C LEU A 540 19.97 -19.12 -5.34
N GLY A 541 20.41 -18.86 -4.12
CA GLY A 541 21.64 -18.11 -3.84
C GLY A 541 22.29 -18.58 -2.54
N VAL A 542 23.48 -18.08 -2.27
CA VAL A 542 24.16 -18.28 -0.99
C VAL A 542 24.47 -16.94 -0.34
N GLU A 543 23.92 -16.70 0.86
CA GLU A 543 24.18 -15.47 1.62
C GLU A 543 24.54 -15.79 3.06
N LYS A 544 25.71 -15.30 3.51
CA LYS A 544 26.23 -15.53 4.87
C LYS A 544 26.20 -17.02 5.29
N GLY A 545 26.42 -17.91 4.33
CA GLY A 545 26.43 -19.36 4.54
C GLY A 545 25.06 -20.04 4.55
N LYS A 546 24.01 -19.35 4.11
CA LYS A 546 22.63 -19.85 3.99
C LYS A 546 22.21 -19.96 2.54
N ILE A 547 21.46 -21.01 2.24
CA ILE A 547 20.70 -21.17 0.99
C ILE A 547 19.54 -20.19 1.03
N VAL A 548 19.49 -19.26 0.09
CA VAL A 548 18.42 -18.25 -0.04
C VAL A 548 17.65 -18.44 -1.33
N LEU A 549 16.40 -17.97 -1.35
CA LEU A 549 15.54 -17.93 -2.53
C LEU A 549 15.36 -16.48 -2.99
N ARG A 550 15.51 -16.25 -4.29
CA ARG A 550 15.24 -14.97 -4.94
C ARG A 550 14.17 -15.20 -6.02
N VAL A 551 13.20 -14.29 -6.09
CA VAL A 551 12.04 -14.42 -6.98
C VAL A 551 11.96 -13.19 -7.87
N LYS A 552 11.64 -13.43 -9.15
CA LYS A 552 11.36 -12.37 -10.11
C LYS A 552 9.85 -12.20 -10.24
N TYR A 553 9.40 -10.97 -10.08
CA TYR A 553 8.00 -10.58 -10.20
C TYR A 553 7.81 -9.70 -11.43
N SER A 554 6.70 -9.89 -12.12
CA SER A 554 6.32 -9.06 -13.26
C SER A 554 4.88 -8.55 -13.13
N LEU A 555 4.67 -7.38 -13.71
CA LEU A 555 3.36 -6.83 -14.04
C LEU A 555 3.10 -7.07 -15.52
N LEU A 556 1.87 -7.46 -15.85
CA LEU A 556 1.47 -7.76 -17.22
C LEU A 556 0.57 -6.65 -17.77
N ASN A 557 0.62 -6.46 -19.08
CA ASN A 557 -0.48 -5.88 -19.83
C ASN A 557 -1.38 -7.03 -20.28
N TYR A 558 -2.67 -6.91 -19.99
CA TYR A 558 -3.72 -7.89 -20.31
C TYR A 558 -4.52 -7.45 -21.51
#